data_AF-A0A935BT66-F1
#
_entry.id   AF-A0A935BT66-F1
#
_cell.length_a   1.000
_cell.length_b   1.000
_cell.length_c   1.000
_cell.angle_alpha   90.00
_cell.angle_beta   90.00
_cell.angle_gamma   90.00
#
_symmetry.space_group_name_H-M   'P 1'
#
loop_
_entity.id
_entity.type
_entity.pdbx_description
1 polymer ?
#
loop_
_entity_poly.entity_id
_entity_poly.type
_entity_poly.pdbx_seq_one_letter_code
_entity_poly.pdbx_strand_id
1 'polypeptide(L)'
;MRIHATKDRAVNPAKINELFDTLRRGCTRQFGFNPRRVTEGMRYTGKEGHGKDLVHLFRDVHSHSVMELKDNFVALRETHGDKPHWSDAEMAHYRSTDAEIDAEIAAKQAQLEIARQSALYTDHREELLSHYNDWPGFKPGGPTPGEAAKALIAQLSEAGDPRLQEFAALMHSSDPVHLAHHLLAPCHQELEVVRATRTG
;
A
#
# COMPACT_ATOMS: atom_id res chain seq x y z
N MET A 1 -15.04 -20.10 -34.96
CA MET A 1 -14.31 -20.45 -33.74
C MET A 1 -14.64 -19.39 -32.68
N ARG A 2 -15.65 -19.63 -31.85
CA ARG A 2 -16.12 -18.67 -30.83
C ARG A 2 -15.27 -18.86 -29.58
N ILE A 3 -14.47 -17.87 -29.25
CA ILE A 3 -13.76 -17.79 -27.97
C ILE A 3 -14.85 -17.55 -26.92
N HIS A 4 -15.12 -18.56 -26.10
CA HIS A 4 -15.91 -18.37 -24.89
C HIS A 4 -15.07 -17.57 -23.90
N ALA A 5 -15.29 -16.25 -23.89
CA ALA A 5 -14.98 -15.43 -22.75
C ALA A 5 -15.85 -15.91 -21.58
N THR A 6 -15.36 -16.87 -20.81
CA THR A 6 -15.89 -17.16 -19.49
C THR A 6 -15.64 -15.95 -18.62
N LYS A 7 -16.68 -15.12 -18.53
CA LYS A 7 -16.91 -14.12 -17.49
C LYS A 7 -16.58 -14.77 -16.14
N ASP A 8 -15.37 -14.50 -15.63
CA ASP A 8 -14.89 -15.06 -14.37
C ASP A 8 -15.91 -14.71 -13.28
N ARG A 9 -16.51 -15.76 -12.75
CA ARG A 9 -17.49 -15.69 -11.68
C ARG A 9 -16.72 -15.17 -10.47
N ALA A 10 -16.99 -13.92 -10.07
CA ALA A 10 -16.35 -13.29 -8.91
C ALA A 10 -16.30 -14.32 -7.76
N VAL A 11 -15.09 -14.70 -7.35
CA VAL A 11 -14.91 -15.71 -6.30
C VAL A 11 -15.55 -15.15 -5.03
N ASN A 12 -16.44 -15.93 -4.40
CA ASN A 12 -17.12 -15.55 -3.18
C ASN A 12 -16.09 -15.13 -2.09
N PRO A 13 -16.25 -13.98 -1.42
CA PRO A 13 -15.36 -13.54 -0.34
C PRO A 13 -15.06 -14.61 0.72
N ALA A 14 -16.05 -15.44 1.08
CA ALA A 14 -15.86 -16.53 2.04
C ALA A 14 -14.82 -17.56 1.56
N LYS A 15 -14.84 -17.89 0.26
CA LYS A 15 -13.85 -18.81 -0.33
C LYS A 15 -12.46 -18.19 -0.40
N ILE A 16 -12.37 -16.87 -0.64
CA ILE A 16 -11.09 -16.15 -0.61
C ILE A 16 -10.50 -16.22 0.80
N ASN A 17 -11.32 -16.02 1.84
CA ASN A 17 -10.87 -16.13 3.23
C ASN A 17 -10.37 -17.56 3.56
N GLU A 18 -11.07 -18.60 3.14
CA GLU A 18 -10.62 -20.00 3.31
C GLU A 18 -9.28 -20.28 2.59
N LEU A 19 -9.07 -19.69 1.42
CA LEU A 19 -7.80 -19.79 0.71
C LEU A 19 -6.69 -19.05 1.46
N PHE A 20 -6.95 -17.85 2.00
CA PHE A 20 -6.00 -17.13 2.85
C PHE A 20 -5.66 -17.91 4.12
N ASP A 21 -6.63 -18.56 4.77
CA ASP A 21 -6.38 -19.43 5.92
C ASP A 21 -5.39 -20.55 5.58
N THR A 22 -5.58 -21.15 4.40
CA THR A 22 -4.72 -22.23 3.91
C THR A 22 -3.34 -21.72 3.52
N LEU A 23 -3.27 -20.57 2.84
CA LEU A 23 -2.02 -19.89 2.52
C LEU A 23 -1.21 -19.59 3.78
N ARG A 24 -1.82 -18.99 4.81
CA ARG A 24 -1.16 -18.64 6.07
C ARG A 24 -0.56 -19.87 6.74
N ARG A 25 -1.35 -20.94 6.90
CA ARG A 25 -0.85 -22.22 7.45
C ARG A 25 0.30 -22.79 6.61
N GLY A 26 0.18 -22.72 5.30
CA GLY A 26 1.22 -23.17 4.37
C GLY A 26 2.51 -22.38 4.50
N CYS A 27 2.44 -21.05 4.50
CA CYS A 27 3.57 -20.12 4.58
C CYS A 27 4.30 -20.21 5.92
N THR A 28 3.55 -20.28 7.03
CA THR A 28 4.15 -20.47 8.36
C THR A 28 4.91 -21.78 8.44
N ARG A 29 4.32 -22.89 7.94
CA ARG A 29 4.97 -24.21 7.98
C ARG A 29 6.20 -24.30 7.07
N GLN A 30 6.15 -23.73 5.87
CA GLN A 30 7.19 -23.91 4.84
C GLN A 30 8.31 -22.89 4.95
N PHE A 31 7.99 -21.63 5.29
CA PHE A 31 8.93 -20.52 5.21
C PHE A 31 9.14 -19.79 6.54
N GLY A 32 8.37 -20.14 7.58
CA GLY A 32 8.36 -19.42 8.86
C GLY A 32 7.71 -18.03 8.76
N PHE A 33 6.88 -17.79 7.74
CA PHE A 33 6.24 -16.49 7.56
C PHE A 33 5.17 -16.24 8.62
N ASN A 34 5.08 -14.99 9.05
CA ASN A 34 4.11 -14.53 10.03
C ASN A 34 2.71 -14.43 9.38
N PRO A 35 1.68 -15.09 9.94
CA PRO A 35 0.31 -15.04 9.42
C PRO A 35 -0.26 -13.62 9.28
N ARG A 36 0.05 -12.69 10.20
CA ARG A 36 -0.42 -11.29 10.15
C ARG A 36 0.18 -10.59 8.94
N ARG A 37 1.50 -10.69 8.76
CA ARG A 37 2.18 -10.09 7.60
C ARG A 37 1.70 -10.66 6.28
N VAL A 38 1.44 -11.96 6.19
CA VAL A 38 0.84 -12.59 5.00
C VAL A 38 -0.56 -12.03 4.72
N THR A 39 -1.36 -11.79 5.76
CA THR A 39 -2.72 -11.24 5.60
C THR A 39 -2.69 -9.80 5.08
N GLU A 40 -1.78 -8.98 5.61
CA GLU A 40 -1.66 -7.56 5.26
C GLU A 40 -0.97 -7.35 3.91
N GLY A 41 0.03 -8.17 3.60
CA GLY A 41 0.91 -7.99 2.44
C GLY A 41 0.41 -8.63 1.14
N MET A 42 -0.58 -9.52 1.19
CA MET A 42 -1.00 -10.31 0.02
C MET A 42 -2.41 -10.00 -0.44
N ARG A 43 -2.62 -9.97 -1.76
CA ARG A 43 -3.94 -9.95 -2.40
C ARG A 43 -4.14 -11.18 -3.29
N TYR A 44 -5.35 -11.74 -3.27
CA TYR A 44 -5.72 -12.80 -4.20
C TYR A 44 -5.92 -12.25 -5.61
N THR A 45 -5.22 -12.79 -6.61
CA THR A 45 -5.27 -12.30 -7.99
C THR A 45 -5.94 -13.26 -8.97
N GLY A 46 -6.30 -14.47 -8.52
CA GLY A 46 -7.01 -15.45 -9.33
C GLY A 46 -6.37 -16.82 -9.28
N LYS A 47 -6.61 -17.60 -10.33
CA LYS A 47 -6.10 -18.96 -10.49
C LYS A 47 -5.43 -19.14 -11.84
N GLU A 48 -4.44 -20.01 -11.90
CA GLU A 48 -3.79 -20.44 -13.13
C GLU A 48 -3.86 -21.96 -13.25
N GLY A 49 -3.78 -22.48 -14.48
CA GLY A 49 -3.84 -23.92 -14.75
C GLY A 49 -5.26 -24.51 -14.77
N HIS A 50 -5.32 -25.83 -15.00
CA HIS A 50 -6.57 -26.57 -15.15
C HIS A 50 -6.47 -27.95 -14.49
N GLY A 51 -7.61 -28.47 -14.02
CA GLY A 51 -7.68 -29.82 -13.45
C GLY A 51 -6.73 -30.00 -12.26
N LYS A 52 -5.79 -30.93 -12.38
CA LYS A 52 -4.81 -31.26 -11.32
C LYS A 52 -3.67 -30.26 -11.19
N ASP A 53 -3.53 -29.33 -12.14
CA ASP A 53 -2.48 -28.31 -12.15
C ASP A 53 -3.00 -26.91 -11.79
N LEU A 54 -4.20 -26.84 -11.22
CA LEU A 54 -4.78 -25.59 -10.77
C LEU A 54 -4.03 -25.06 -9.54
N VAL A 55 -3.59 -23.80 -9.62
CA VAL A 55 -2.96 -23.06 -8.53
C VAL A 55 -3.70 -21.75 -8.28
N HIS A 56 -3.77 -21.33 -7.02
CA HIS A 56 -4.31 -20.06 -6.58
C HIS A 56 -3.18 -19.05 -6.40
N LEU A 57 -3.33 -17.85 -6.97
CA LEU A 57 -2.29 -16.84 -6.94
C LEU A 57 -2.57 -15.75 -5.92
N PHE A 58 -1.55 -15.48 -5.13
CA PHE A 58 -1.51 -14.38 -4.18
C PHE A 58 -0.33 -13.50 -4.52
N ARG A 59 -0.57 -12.22 -4.71
CA ARG A 59 0.46 -11.25 -5.09
C ARG A 59 0.68 -10.26 -3.97
N ASP A 60 1.94 -9.92 -3.75
CA ASP A 60 2.33 -8.86 -2.83
C ASP A 60 1.71 -7.52 -3.26
N VAL A 61 1.26 -6.72 -2.29
CA VAL A 61 0.61 -5.43 -2.56
C VAL A 61 1.62 -4.31 -2.86
N HIS A 62 2.87 -4.47 -2.43
CA HIS A 62 3.96 -3.51 -2.59
C HIS A 62 4.98 -3.92 -3.65
N SER A 63 4.99 -5.19 -4.05
CA SER A 63 5.93 -5.74 -5.03
C SER A 63 5.24 -6.57 -6.12
N HIS A 64 6.05 -7.23 -6.93
CA HIS A 64 5.60 -8.15 -7.97
C HIS A 64 5.70 -9.62 -7.52
N SER A 65 6.05 -9.86 -6.26
CA SER A 65 6.22 -11.19 -5.68
C SER A 65 4.90 -11.94 -5.62
N VAL A 66 4.93 -13.22 -5.96
CA VAL A 66 3.75 -14.09 -6.04
C VAL A 66 3.97 -15.36 -5.24
N MET A 67 2.96 -15.75 -4.47
CA MET A 67 2.80 -17.05 -3.85
C MET A 67 1.75 -17.85 -4.61
N GLU A 68 2.09 -19.08 -4.96
CA GLU A 68 1.18 -20.05 -5.58
C GLU A 68 0.72 -21.03 -4.52
N LEU A 69 -0.58 -21.13 -4.31
CA LEU A 69 -1.19 -22.12 -3.43
C LEU A 69 -1.79 -23.25 -4.26
N LYS A 70 -1.25 -24.46 -4.09
CA LYS A 70 -1.80 -25.71 -4.64
C LYS A 70 -2.15 -26.64 -3.49
N ASP A 71 -3.44 -26.93 -3.33
CA ASP A 71 -3.96 -27.66 -2.16
C ASP A 71 -3.50 -27.00 -0.83
N ASN A 72 -2.52 -27.60 -0.16
CA ASN A 72 -1.93 -27.09 1.09
C ASN A 72 -0.45 -26.68 0.95
N PHE A 73 0.10 -26.75 -0.26
CA PHE A 73 1.49 -26.44 -0.58
C PHE A 73 1.61 -25.03 -1.15
N VAL A 74 2.66 -24.32 -0.75
CA VAL A 74 2.89 -22.94 -1.19
C VAL A 74 4.22 -22.88 -1.90
N ALA A 75 4.21 -22.51 -3.17
CA ALA A 75 5.42 -22.19 -3.92
C ALA A 75 5.60 -20.67 -3.96
N LEU A 76 6.83 -20.22 -3.73
CA LEU A 76 7.24 -18.85 -4.03
C LEU A 76 7.58 -18.81 -5.51
N ARG A 77 6.83 -18.07 -6.31
CA ARG A 77 7.08 -17.98 -7.75
C ARG A 77 8.46 -17.34 -7.96
N GLU A 78 9.39 -18.12 -8.49
CA GLU A 78 10.78 -17.71 -8.63
C GLU A 78 10.92 -16.55 -9.63
N THR A 79 10.13 -16.55 -10.72
CA THR A 79 10.27 -15.57 -11.80
C THR A 79 8.95 -14.95 -12.24
N HIS A 80 9.01 -13.68 -12.64
CA HIS A 80 7.99 -13.03 -13.47
C HIS A 80 8.73 -12.27 -14.57
N GLY A 81 8.86 -12.91 -15.74
CA GLY A 81 9.84 -12.51 -16.76
C GLY A 81 11.24 -12.96 -16.37
N ASP A 82 12.24 -12.11 -16.57
CA ASP A 82 13.66 -12.47 -16.43
C ASP A 82 14.30 -12.15 -15.06
N LYS A 83 13.53 -11.75 -14.04
CA LYS A 83 14.08 -11.39 -12.71
C LYS A 83 13.53 -12.28 -11.58
N PRO A 84 14.40 -12.70 -10.62
CA PRO A 84 13.94 -13.38 -9.42
C PRO A 84 13.14 -12.41 -8.54
N HIS A 85 12.01 -12.87 -8.00
CA HIS A 85 11.08 -11.97 -7.30
C HIS A 85 11.22 -11.96 -5.78
N TRP A 86 11.62 -13.07 -5.17
CA TRP A 86 11.75 -13.15 -3.72
C TRP A 86 13.17 -12.82 -3.28
N SER A 87 13.40 -11.57 -2.87
CA SER A 87 14.66 -11.16 -2.25
C SER A 87 14.76 -11.65 -0.80
N ASP A 88 15.99 -11.82 -0.29
CA ASP A 88 16.21 -12.17 1.12
C ASP A 88 15.57 -11.15 2.07
N ALA A 89 15.58 -9.86 1.69
CA ALA A 89 14.95 -8.80 2.45
C ALA A 89 13.41 -8.92 2.50
N GLU A 90 12.77 -9.25 1.38
CA GLU A 90 11.33 -9.55 1.36
C GLU A 90 11.00 -10.79 2.20
N MET A 91 11.79 -11.86 2.05
CA MET A 91 11.57 -13.06 2.86
C MET A 91 11.74 -12.77 4.37
N ALA A 92 12.71 -11.94 4.75
CA ALA A 92 12.90 -11.51 6.13
C ALA A 92 11.72 -10.65 6.61
N HIS A 93 11.22 -9.74 5.78
CA HIS A 93 10.03 -8.94 6.10
C HIS A 93 8.79 -9.79 6.36
N TYR A 94 8.58 -10.84 5.56
CA TYR A 94 7.49 -11.80 5.79
C TYR A 94 7.67 -12.67 7.04
N ARG A 95 8.88 -12.75 7.59
CA ARG A 95 9.19 -13.44 8.86
C ARG A 95 9.16 -12.54 10.08
N SER A 96 8.88 -11.24 9.92
CA SER A 96 8.79 -10.30 11.05
C SER A 96 7.84 -10.82 12.13
N THR A 97 8.27 -10.71 13.37
CA THR A 97 7.47 -11.00 14.56
C THR A 97 6.32 -10.00 14.71
N ASP A 98 5.30 -10.36 15.48
CA ASP A 98 4.19 -9.46 15.80
C ASP A 98 4.67 -8.14 16.42
N ALA A 99 5.67 -8.20 17.30
CA ALA A 99 6.25 -7.01 17.92
C ALA A 99 6.93 -6.08 16.91
N GLU A 100 7.60 -6.64 15.89
CA GLU A 100 8.21 -5.85 14.82
C GLU A 100 7.15 -5.25 13.89
N ILE A 101 6.07 -5.99 13.60
CA ILE A 101 4.91 -5.49 12.84
C ILE A 101 4.28 -4.31 13.60
N ASP A 102 4.02 -4.49 14.90
CA ASP A 102 3.42 -3.45 15.74
C ASP A 102 4.33 -2.22 15.86
N ALA A 103 5.65 -2.41 15.98
CA ALA A 103 6.62 -1.32 15.98
C ALA A 103 6.66 -0.56 14.64
N GLU A 104 6.58 -1.24 13.50
CA GLU A 104 6.50 -0.61 12.17
C GLU A 104 5.22 0.22 12.03
N ILE A 105 4.08 -0.32 12.47
CA ILE A 105 2.80 0.39 12.46
C ILE A 105 2.87 1.63 13.34
N ALA A 106 3.38 1.49 14.56
CA ALA A 106 3.55 2.62 15.49
C ALA A 106 4.48 3.69 14.92
N ALA A 107 5.58 3.31 14.27
CA ALA A 107 6.49 4.25 13.62
C ALA A 107 5.80 5.01 12.47
N LYS A 108 5.04 4.31 11.62
CA LYS A 108 4.25 4.92 10.53
C LYS A 108 3.20 5.89 11.08
N GLN A 109 2.51 5.53 12.17
CA GLN A 109 1.54 6.39 12.84
C GLN A 109 2.19 7.63 13.45
N ALA A 110 3.35 7.48 14.11
CA ALA A 110 4.09 8.60 14.67
C ALA A 110 4.56 9.57 13.57
N GLN A 111 5.08 9.04 12.46
CA GLN A 111 5.50 9.86 11.32
C GLN A 111 4.32 10.62 10.70
N LEU A 112 3.16 9.98 10.59
CA LEU A 112 1.94 10.62 10.12
C LEU A 112 1.47 11.75 11.05
N GLU A 113 1.54 11.53 12.36
CA GLU A 113 1.18 12.57 13.34
C GLU A 113 2.14 13.76 13.28
N ILE A 114 3.45 13.51 13.16
CA ILE A 114 4.45 14.57 12.95
C ILE A 114 4.12 15.36 11.69
N ALA A 115 3.81 14.68 10.57
CA ALA A 115 3.45 15.37 9.33
C ALA A 115 2.18 16.23 9.51
N ARG A 116 1.15 15.69 10.17
CA ARG A 116 -0.11 16.38 10.46
C ARG A 116 0.08 17.61 11.36
N GLN A 117 1.00 17.54 12.32
CA GLN A 117 1.27 18.64 13.26
C GLN A 117 2.26 19.67 12.70
N SER A 118 2.86 19.42 11.53
CA SER A 118 3.81 20.36 10.94
C SER A 118 3.14 21.67 10.53
N ALA A 119 3.85 22.78 10.72
CA ALA A 119 3.40 24.09 10.24
C ALA A 119 3.19 24.08 8.71
N LEU A 120 4.06 23.37 7.99
CA LEU A 120 3.96 23.21 6.54
C LEU A 120 2.63 22.58 6.13
N TYR A 121 2.21 21.48 6.76
CA TYR A 121 0.91 20.87 6.47
C TYR A 121 -0.24 21.80 6.87
N THR A 122 -0.19 22.35 8.09
CA THR A 122 -1.28 23.17 8.64
C THR A 122 -1.56 24.39 7.76
N ASP A 123 -0.53 25.07 7.28
CA ASP A 123 -0.66 26.28 6.47
C ASP A 123 -1.13 26.00 5.04
N HIS A 124 -0.79 24.85 4.48
CA HIS A 124 -1.16 24.44 3.11
C HIS A 124 -2.30 23.43 3.06
N ARG A 125 -2.92 23.11 4.20
CA ARG A 125 -3.92 22.05 4.33
C ARG A 125 -5.09 22.20 3.36
N GLU A 126 -5.72 23.37 3.33
CA GLU A 126 -6.87 23.63 2.44
C GLU A 126 -6.48 23.60 0.96
N GLU A 127 -5.28 24.08 0.62
CA GLU A 127 -4.76 24.01 -0.74
C GLU A 127 -4.60 22.55 -1.18
N LEU A 128 -3.91 21.73 -0.38
CA LEU A 128 -3.68 20.31 -0.64
C LEU A 128 -4.99 19.52 -0.74
N LEU A 129 -5.93 19.75 0.18
CA LEU A 129 -7.22 19.06 0.19
C LEU A 129 -8.12 19.44 -0.99
N SER A 130 -8.00 20.66 -1.53
CA SER A 130 -8.78 21.12 -2.67
C SER A 130 -8.56 20.32 -3.96
N HIS A 131 -7.53 19.47 -4.02
CA HIS A 131 -7.25 18.56 -5.13
C HIS A 131 -8.00 17.21 -5.03
N TYR A 132 -8.68 16.94 -3.92
CA TYR A 132 -9.44 15.70 -3.72
C TYR A 132 -10.92 15.92 -3.98
N ASN A 133 -11.51 15.12 -4.87
CA ASN A 133 -12.93 15.19 -5.27
C ASN A 133 -13.92 15.03 -4.10
N ASP A 134 -13.51 14.31 -3.05
CA ASP A 134 -14.34 14.06 -1.87
C ASP A 134 -14.29 15.20 -0.84
N TRP A 135 -13.39 16.17 -1.02
CA TRP A 135 -13.28 17.35 -0.17
C TRP A 135 -14.36 18.39 -0.52
N PRO A 136 -15.03 19.02 0.46
CA PRO A 136 -16.06 20.04 0.18
C PRO A 136 -15.55 21.24 -0.64
N GLY A 137 -14.26 21.58 -0.49
CA GLY A 137 -13.60 22.67 -1.22
C GLY A 137 -12.97 22.25 -2.54
N PHE A 138 -13.33 21.10 -3.11
CA PHE A 138 -12.72 20.58 -4.34
C PHE A 138 -12.77 21.57 -5.51
N LYS A 139 -11.63 21.75 -6.18
CA LYS A 139 -11.49 22.59 -7.38
C LYS A 139 -11.28 21.71 -8.62
N PRO A 140 -12.25 21.64 -9.54
CA PRO A 140 -12.11 20.84 -10.76
C PRO A 140 -11.11 21.47 -11.74
N GLY A 141 -10.51 20.63 -12.58
CA GLY A 141 -9.64 21.08 -13.68
C GLY A 141 -8.20 21.42 -13.28
N GLY A 142 -7.80 21.14 -12.03
CA GLY A 142 -6.44 21.30 -11.54
C GLY A 142 -5.56 20.05 -11.67
N PRO A 143 -4.27 20.15 -11.26
CA PRO A 143 -3.38 18.99 -11.16
C PRO A 143 -3.90 17.96 -10.15
N THR A 144 -3.43 16.72 -10.27
CA THR A 144 -3.67 15.68 -9.27
C THR A 144 -3.04 16.07 -7.92
N PRO A 145 -3.52 15.53 -6.77
CA PRO A 145 -2.94 15.85 -5.47
C PRO A 145 -1.42 15.65 -5.41
N GLY A 146 -0.92 14.57 -6.03
CA GLY A 146 0.52 14.27 -6.09
C GLY A 146 1.33 15.29 -6.91
N GLU A 147 0.77 15.78 -8.02
CA GLU A 147 1.41 16.83 -8.84
C GLU A 147 1.38 18.18 -8.11
N ALA A 148 0.27 18.52 -7.47
CA ALA A 148 0.12 19.75 -6.70
C ALA A 148 1.11 19.80 -5.52
N ALA A 149 1.22 18.72 -4.75
CA ALA A 149 2.16 18.64 -3.63
C ALA A 149 3.62 18.76 -4.10
N LYS A 150 3.99 18.10 -5.23
CA LYS A 150 5.34 18.25 -5.79
C LYS A 150 5.63 19.68 -6.24
N ALA A 151 4.67 20.34 -6.88
CA ALA A 151 4.81 21.73 -7.29
C ALA A 151 4.97 22.66 -6.08
N LEU A 152 4.19 22.44 -5.01
CA LEU A 152 4.32 23.16 -3.75
C LEU A 152 5.71 22.98 -3.12
N ILE A 153 6.19 21.74 -3.01
CA ILE A 153 7.54 21.45 -2.48
C ILE A 153 8.61 22.16 -3.31
N ALA A 154 8.51 22.14 -4.64
CA ALA A 154 9.45 22.83 -5.52
C ALA A 154 9.44 24.35 -5.31
N GLN A 155 8.24 24.97 -5.28
CA GLN A 155 8.08 26.40 -5.04
C GLN A 155 8.67 26.83 -3.68
N LEU A 156 8.37 26.08 -2.63
CA LEU A 156 8.87 26.37 -1.28
C LEU A 156 10.39 26.17 -1.18
N SER A 157 10.93 25.19 -1.91
CA SER A 157 12.37 24.98 -2.00
C SER A 157 13.06 26.16 -2.70
N GLU A 158 12.49 26.66 -3.80
CA GLU A 158 13.00 27.85 -4.50
C GLU A 158 12.94 29.11 -3.63
N ALA A 159 11.89 29.23 -2.82
CA ALA A 159 11.72 30.33 -1.88
C ALA A 159 12.61 30.23 -0.62
N GLY A 160 13.31 29.10 -0.42
CA GLY A 160 14.10 28.85 0.78
C GLY A 160 13.25 28.78 2.05
N ASP A 161 12.03 28.25 1.95
CA ASP A 161 11.08 28.25 3.06
C ASP A 161 11.60 27.45 4.27
N PRO A 162 11.69 28.06 5.47
CA PRO A 162 12.21 27.37 6.66
C PRO A 162 11.31 26.22 7.13
N ARG A 163 9.99 26.28 6.89
CA ARG A 163 9.05 25.22 7.26
C ARG A 163 9.27 23.97 6.42
N LEU A 164 9.67 24.13 5.15
CA LEU A 164 10.05 23.01 4.29
C LEU A 164 11.35 22.35 4.79
N GLN A 165 12.35 23.15 5.21
CA GLN A 165 13.60 22.62 5.75
C GLN A 165 13.37 21.84 7.05
N GLU A 166 12.53 22.36 7.95
CA GLU A 166 12.13 21.69 9.17
C GLU A 166 11.39 20.38 8.86
N PHE A 167 10.43 20.41 7.94
CA PHE A 167 9.70 19.22 7.51
C PHE A 167 10.62 18.16 6.91
N ALA A 168 11.58 18.56 6.08
CA ALA A 168 12.59 17.67 5.50
C ALA A 168 13.46 17.02 6.58
N ALA A 169 13.84 17.78 7.62
CA ALA A 169 14.60 17.25 8.75
C ALA A 169 13.78 16.23 9.57
N LEU A 170 12.50 16.51 9.82
CA LEU A 170 11.57 15.60 10.51
C LEU A 170 11.31 14.32 9.72
N MET A 171 11.27 14.39 8.38
CA MET A 171 11.09 13.25 7.50
C MET A 171 12.39 12.52 7.15
N HIS A 172 13.54 13.02 7.62
CA HIS A 172 14.87 12.49 7.31
C HIS A 172 15.13 12.32 5.81
N SER A 173 14.63 13.25 4.99
CA SER A 173 14.73 13.18 3.53
C SER A 173 14.70 14.56 2.89
N SER A 174 15.45 14.72 1.80
CA SER A 174 15.39 15.89 0.92
C SER A 174 14.78 15.56 -0.44
N ASP A 175 14.32 14.32 -0.66
CA ASP A 175 13.70 13.91 -1.92
C ASP A 175 12.30 14.54 -2.05
N PRO A 176 12.05 15.38 -3.07
CA PRO A 176 10.75 16.04 -3.23
C PRO A 176 9.58 15.07 -3.37
N VAL A 177 9.81 13.87 -3.95
CA VAL A 177 8.75 12.87 -4.11
C VAL A 177 8.38 12.27 -2.75
N HIS A 178 9.38 11.90 -1.95
CA HIS A 178 9.19 11.44 -0.59
C HIS A 178 8.50 12.49 0.29
N LEU A 179 8.95 13.75 0.22
CA LEU A 179 8.34 14.84 1.00
C LEU A 179 6.89 15.10 0.59
N ALA A 180 6.59 15.12 -0.71
CA ALA A 180 5.22 15.26 -1.18
C ALA A 180 4.33 14.09 -0.72
N HIS A 181 4.85 12.86 -0.71
CA HIS A 181 4.12 11.69 -0.22
C HIS A 181 3.74 11.84 1.27
N HIS A 182 4.71 12.24 2.11
CA HIS A 182 4.45 12.45 3.53
C HIS A 182 3.55 13.66 3.82
N LEU A 183 3.66 14.72 3.02
CA LEU A 183 2.81 15.91 3.15
C LEU A 183 1.34 15.61 2.81
N LEU A 184 1.09 14.68 1.89
CA LEU A 184 -0.27 14.26 1.52
C LEU A 184 -0.86 13.20 2.46
N ALA A 185 -0.04 12.51 3.25
CA ALA A 185 -0.51 11.41 4.09
C ALA A 185 -1.64 11.82 5.07
N PRO A 186 -1.58 12.99 5.75
CA PRO A 186 -2.68 13.44 6.61
C PRO A 186 -3.98 13.72 5.84
N CYS A 187 -3.91 14.15 4.58
CA CYS A 187 -5.11 14.41 3.76
C CYS A 187 -5.98 13.15 3.63
N HIS A 188 -5.36 11.97 3.48
CA HIS A 188 -6.10 10.71 3.35
C HIS A 188 -6.91 10.39 4.61
N GLN A 189 -6.37 10.62 5.82
CA GLN A 189 -7.11 10.41 7.06
C GLN A 189 -8.31 11.36 7.19
N GLU A 190 -8.12 12.63 6.82
CA GLU A 190 -9.21 13.60 6.90
C GLU A 190 -10.33 13.27 5.90
N LEU A 191 -9.98 12.80 4.71
CA LEU A 191 -10.96 12.34 3.72
C LEU A 191 -11.72 11.11 4.20
N GLU A 192 -11.07 10.19 4.93
CA GLU A 192 -11.78 9.07 5.58
C GLU A 192 -12.80 9.56 6.59
N VAL A 193 -12.47 10.56 7.41
CA VAL A 193 -13.41 11.20 8.35
C VAL A 193 -14.56 11.89 7.62
N VAL A 194 -14.29 12.61 6.54
CA VAL A 194 -15.34 13.25 5.72
C VAL A 194 -16.24 12.22 5.06
N ARG A 195 -15.68 11.11 4.54
CA ARG A 195 -16.48 10.03 3.95
C ARG A 195 -17.36 9.36 4.99
N ALA A 196 -16.83 9.10 6.19
CA ALA A 196 -17.59 8.49 7.29
C ALA A 196 -18.74 9.39 7.77
N THR A 197 -18.56 10.70 7.80
CA THR A 197 -19.63 11.64 8.18
C THR A 197 -20.70 11.82 7.10
N ARG A 198 -20.40 11.51 5.84
CA ARG A 198 -21.37 11.56 4.73
C ARG A 198 -22.20 10.28 4.59
N THR A 199 -21.75 9.17 5.18
CA THR A 199 -22.44 7.87 5.12
C THR A 199 -23.19 7.50 6.40
N GLY A 200 -22.98 8.24 7.50
CA GLY A 200 -23.75 8.15 8.75
C GLY A 200 -24.94 9.09 8.75
#